data_AF-A0A8S9ZQL6-F1
#
_entry.id   AF-A0A8S9ZQL6-F1
#
_cell.length_a   1.000
_cell.length_b   1.000
_cell.length_c   1.000
_cell.angle_alpha   90.00
_cell.angle_beta   90.00
_cell.angle_gamma   90.00
#
_symmetry.space_group_name_H-M   'P 1'
#
loop_
_entity.id
_entity.type
_entity.pdbx_description
1 polymer ?
#
loop_
_entity_poly.entity_id
_entity_poly.type
_entity_poly.pdbx_seq_one_letter_code
_entity_poly.pdbx_strand_id
1 'polypeptide(L)'
;MGKPKGIRTARKLKKHRQEQRWNDKRYKKTNLGTRWKADPFGGACMAKGIVLEKIGVEAKQPNSAIRKCVRVQLIKNSKKITAFVPNDGNMDDITTFYNFQENDEVLVSGFGRSGHAVGDIPGVRFKVVKVANTSLLALFRGKKERPRS
;
A
#
# COMPACT_ATOMS: atom_id res chain seq x y z
N MET A 1 21.11 28.62 -26.49
CA MET A 1 20.04 28.83 -27.51
C MET A 1 18.67 28.59 -26.88
N GLY A 2 17.70 29.48 -27.09
CA GLY A 2 16.36 29.41 -26.50
C GLY A 2 15.27 28.80 -27.40
N LYS A 3 14.01 28.84 -26.95
CA LYS A 3 12.85 28.40 -27.74
C LYS A 3 12.67 29.30 -28.98
N PRO A 4 12.21 28.76 -30.13
CA PRO A 4 11.92 29.56 -31.31
C PRO A 4 10.76 30.54 -31.03
N LYS A 5 10.87 31.78 -31.52
CA LYS A 5 9.90 32.88 -31.30
C LYS A 5 9.16 33.33 -32.56
N GLY A 6 9.37 32.67 -33.70
CA GLY A 6 8.73 33.06 -34.97
C GLY A 6 7.24 32.73 -35.03
N ILE A 7 6.46 33.54 -35.75
CA ILE A 7 5.00 33.41 -35.87
C ILE A 7 4.54 32.05 -36.43
N ARG A 8 5.35 31.39 -37.26
CA ARG A 8 5.07 30.05 -37.85
C ARG A 8 5.73 28.87 -37.10
N THR A 9 6.07 29.02 -35.83
CA THR A 9 6.85 28.00 -35.07
C THR A 9 6.03 27.11 -34.14
N ALA A 10 4.70 27.22 -34.16
CA ALA A 10 3.78 26.50 -33.28
C ALA A 10 3.99 24.98 -33.25
N ARG A 11 4.19 24.34 -34.41
CA ARG A 11 4.41 22.88 -34.52
C ARG A 11 5.66 22.43 -33.75
N LYS A 12 6.76 23.18 -33.87
CA LYS A 12 8.02 22.89 -33.19
C LYS A 12 7.88 23.02 -31.68
N LEU A 13 7.19 24.07 -31.21
CA LEU A 13 6.91 24.27 -29.78
C LEU A 13 6.05 23.14 -29.19
N LYS A 14 5.02 22.70 -29.92
CA LYS A 14 4.14 21.59 -29.50
C LYS A 14 4.91 20.27 -29.40
N LYS A 15 5.66 19.90 -30.43
CA LYS A 15 6.44 18.65 -30.45
C LYS A 15 7.49 18.64 -29.34
N HIS A 16 8.23 19.76 -29.18
CA HIS A 16 9.19 19.91 -28.11
C HIS A 16 8.55 19.75 -26.73
N ARG A 17 7.36 20.36 -26.49
CA ARG A 17 6.66 20.19 -25.21
C ARG A 17 6.22 18.74 -24.99
N GLN A 18 5.75 18.04 -26.03
CA GLN A 18 5.36 16.63 -25.94
C GLN A 18 6.55 15.74 -25.57
N GLU A 19 7.70 15.94 -26.22
CA GLU A 19 8.95 15.22 -25.91
C GLU A 19 9.40 15.50 -24.47
N GLN A 20 9.44 16.78 -24.06
CA GLN A 20 9.85 17.16 -22.71
C GLN A 20 8.86 16.68 -21.63
N ARG A 21 7.59 16.48 -21.96
CA ARG A 21 6.59 15.96 -21.01
C ARG A 21 6.94 14.55 -20.55
N TRP A 22 7.62 13.75 -21.36
CA TRP A 22 8.07 12.42 -20.99
C TRP A 22 9.20 12.40 -19.95
N ASN A 23 9.90 13.52 -19.77
CA ASN A 23 10.91 13.69 -18.71
C ASN A 23 10.26 13.90 -17.33
N ASP A 24 8.99 14.30 -17.28
CA ASP A 24 8.24 14.37 -16.03
C ASP A 24 7.87 12.95 -15.55
N LYS A 25 8.42 12.57 -14.38
CA LYS A 25 8.20 11.27 -13.74
C LYS A 25 6.72 10.97 -13.49
N ARG A 26 5.91 11.98 -13.12
CA ARG A 26 4.48 11.79 -12.86
C ARG A 26 3.74 11.50 -14.15
N TYR A 27 4.01 12.27 -15.21
CA TYR A 27 3.42 12.04 -16.52
C TYR A 27 3.80 10.67 -17.06
N LYS A 28 5.09 10.32 -17.02
CA LYS A 28 5.58 9.00 -17.44
C LYS A 28 4.87 7.87 -16.68
N LYS A 29 4.76 7.95 -15.35
CA LYS A 29 4.11 6.89 -14.55
C LYS A 29 2.62 6.71 -14.87
N THR A 30 1.90 7.78 -15.18
CA THR A 30 0.47 7.72 -15.54
C THR A 30 0.27 7.19 -16.96
N ASN A 31 1.05 7.69 -17.93
CA ASN A 31 0.84 7.43 -19.35
C ASN A 31 1.50 6.15 -19.86
N LEU A 32 2.53 5.61 -19.19
CA LEU A 32 3.18 4.36 -19.61
C LEU A 32 2.35 3.10 -19.24
N GLY A 33 1.27 3.24 -18.46
CA GLY A 33 0.44 2.12 -18.03
C GLY A 33 1.09 1.15 -17.04
N THR A 34 2.36 1.37 -16.66
CA THR A 34 3.10 0.49 -15.72
C THR A 34 2.43 0.36 -14.37
N ARG A 35 1.70 1.38 -13.93
CA ARG A 35 0.87 1.32 -12.72
C ARG A 35 -0.09 0.13 -12.75
N TRP A 36 -0.78 -0.12 -13.86
CA TRP A 36 -1.80 -1.17 -13.92
C TRP A 36 -1.21 -2.57 -13.90
N LYS A 37 -0.04 -2.77 -14.52
CA LYS A 37 0.65 -4.06 -14.57
C LYS A 37 1.37 -4.39 -13.26
N ALA A 38 2.10 -3.43 -12.71
CA ALA A 38 2.99 -3.65 -11.58
C ALA A 38 2.31 -3.48 -10.22
N ASP A 39 1.24 -2.70 -10.10
CA ASP A 39 0.56 -2.49 -8.84
C ASP A 39 -0.18 -3.76 -8.39
N PRO A 40 0.07 -4.29 -7.18
CA PRO A 40 -0.69 -5.42 -6.65
C PRO A 40 -2.20 -5.16 -6.60
N PHE A 41 -2.60 -3.90 -6.38
CA PHE A 41 -4.00 -3.49 -6.32
C PHE A 41 -4.62 -3.21 -7.69
N GLY A 42 -3.85 -3.23 -8.78
CA GLY A 42 -4.38 -2.92 -10.12
C GLY A 42 -5.04 -1.54 -10.17
N GLY A 43 -4.53 -0.56 -9.41
CA GLY A 43 -5.05 0.80 -9.38
C GLY A 43 -6.23 1.07 -8.43
N ALA A 44 -6.80 0.04 -7.79
CA ALA A 44 -7.82 0.20 -6.75
C ALA A 44 -7.25 0.83 -5.46
N CYS A 45 -8.10 1.50 -4.67
CA CYS A 45 -7.69 2.11 -3.40
C CYS A 45 -7.44 1.08 -2.29
N MET A 46 -8.22 0.00 -2.27
CA MET A 46 -8.16 -1.08 -1.29
C MET A 46 -8.30 -2.43 -2.00
N ALA A 47 -7.87 -3.50 -1.33
CA ALA A 47 -8.04 -4.86 -1.80
C ALA A 47 -8.30 -5.81 -0.63
N LYS A 48 -9.18 -6.79 -0.88
CA LYS A 48 -9.45 -7.89 0.04
C LYS A 48 -8.40 -8.98 -0.16
N GLY A 49 -7.99 -9.62 0.93
CA GLY A 49 -7.01 -10.70 0.91
C GLY A 49 -7.19 -11.67 2.06
N ILE A 50 -6.48 -12.77 1.97
CA ILE A 50 -6.45 -13.85 2.98
C ILE A 50 -5.08 -13.82 3.66
N VAL A 51 -5.07 -13.93 4.98
CA VAL A 51 -3.84 -14.02 5.77
C VAL A 51 -3.18 -15.39 5.55
N LEU A 52 -1.89 -15.39 5.20
CA LEU A 52 -1.09 -16.59 5.08
C LEU A 52 -0.30 -16.85 6.37
N GLU A 53 0.57 -15.91 6.73
CA GLU A 53 1.48 -16.06 7.87
C GLU A 53 1.73 -14.71 8.55
N LYS A 54 2.13 -14.79 9.82
CA LYS A 54 2.55 -13.67 10.65
C LYS A 54 4.07 -13.45 10.49
N ILE A 55 4.49 -12.21 10.23
CA ILE A 55 5.90 -11.84 10.06
C ILE A 55 6.28 -10.71 11.03
N GLY A 56 7.42 -10.86 11.70
CA GLY A 56 8.12 -9.75 12.35
C GLY A 56 9.12 -9.13 11.37
N VAL A 57 8.95 -7.85 11.04
CA VAL A 57 9.90 -7.11 10.18
C VAL A 57 10.76 -6.22 11.07
N GLU A 58 12.08 -6.36 10.98
CA GLU A 58 13.01 -5.49 11.71
C GLU A 58 12.94 -4.04 11.21
N ALA A 59 12.94 -3.09 12.14
CA ALA A 59 12.98 -1.68 11.83
C ALA A 59 14.32 -1.30 11.18
N LYS A 60 14.29 -0.28 10.32
CA LYS A 60 15.51 0.35 9.81
C LYS A 60 16.24 1.09 10.93
N GLN A 61 17.57 1.01 10.88
CA GLN A 61 18.46 1.89 11.64
C GLN A 61 18.02 3.35 11.44
N PRO A 62 17.97 4.19 12.49
CA PRO A 62 18.58 4.07 13.82
C PRO A 62 17.71 3.38 14.90
N ASN A 63 16.51 2.92 14.56
CA ASN A 63 15.59 2.34 15.54
C ASN A 63 15.84 0.85 15.72
N SER A 64 15.62 0.34 16.94
CA SER A 64 15.58 -1.09 17.23
C SER A 64 14.16 -1.49 17.66
N ALA A 65 13.43 -2.15 16.76
CA ALA A 65 12.09 -2.65 17.02
C ALA A 65 11.70 -3.73 16.00
N ILE A 66 10.84 -4.67 16.41
CA ILE A 66 10.21 -5.63 15.51
C ILE A 66 8.80 -5.13 15.19
N ARG A 67 8.54 -4.83 13.91
CA ARG A 67 7.26 -4.33 13.41
C ARG A 67 6.39 -5.51 12.99
N LYS A 68 5.27 -5.68 13.66
CA LYS A 68 4.34 -6.79 13.39
C LYS A 68 3.62 -6.57 12.05
N CYS A 69 3.83 -7.50 11.13
CA CYS A 69 3.32 -7.47 9.76
C CYS A 69 2.70 -8.83 9.41
N VAL A 70 1.82 -8.84 8.41
CA VAL A 70 1.14 -10.05 7.95
C VAL A 70 1.38 -10.24 6.47
N ARG A 71 1.61 -11.48 6.04
CA ARG A 71 1.55 -11.83 4.63
C ARG A 71 0.12 -12.07 4.22
N VAL A 72 -0.29 -11.37 3.18
CA VAL A 72 -1.65 -11.43 2.66
C VAL A 72 -1.61 -11.85 1.21
N GLN A 73 -2.41 -12.84 0.83
CA GLN A 73 -2.68 -13.16 -0.56
C GLN A 73 -3.94 -12.43 -1.01
N LEU A 74 -3.83 -11.59 -2.04
CA LEU A 74 -4.98 -10.88 -2.58
C LEU A 74 -5.93 -11.85 -3.29
N ILE A 75 -7.22 -11.80 -2.98
CA ILE A 75 -8.22 -12.72 -3.56
C ILE A 75 -8.33 -12.53 -5.08
N LYS A 76 -8.34 -11.27 -5.54
CA LYS A 76 -8.52 -10.95 -6.96
C LYS A 76 -7.38 -11.39 -7.90
N ASN A 77 -6.15 -11.40 -7.40
CA ASN A 77 -4.95 -11.49 -8.24
C ASN A 77 -3.98 -12.59 -7.78
N SER A 78 -4.25 -13.26 -6.66
CA SER A 78 -3.36 -14.21 -5.97
C SER A 78 -1.95 -13.69 -5.67
N LYS A 79 -1.72 -12.37 -5.79
CA LYS A 79 -0.43 -11.74 -5.47
C LYS A 79 -0.25 -11.71 -3.96
N LYS A 80 0.91 -12.18 -3.51
CA LYS A 80 1.32 -12.14 -2.09
C LYS A 80 1.92 -10.79 -1.77
N ILE A 81 1.38 -10.10 -0.77
CA ILE A 81 1.85 -8.81 -0.27
C ILE A 81 2.20 -8.90 1.21
N THR A 82 2.96 -7.93 1.71
CA THR A 82 3.20 -7.72 3.13
C THR A 82 2.43 -6.47 3.57
N ALA A 83 1.66 -6.59 4.65
CA ALA A 83 0.86 -5.50 5.20
C ALA A 83 1.20 -5.29 6.67
N PHE A 84 1.35 -4.04 7.07
CA PHE A 84 1.54 -3.66 8.47
C PHE A 84 0.22 -3.74 9.25
N VAL A 85 0.28 -4.23 10.49
CA VAL A 85 -0.86 -4.20 11.41
C VAL A 85 -0.72 -2.96 12.30
N PRO A 86 -1.57 -1.93 12.14
CA PRO A 86 -1.49 -0.72 12.94
C PRO A 86 -2.09 -0.91 14.33
N ASN A 87 -1.59 -0.13 15.30
CA ASN A 87 -2.08 -0.06 16.68
C ASN A 87 -2.08 -1.41 17.40
N ASP A 88 -0.88 -1.93 17.61
CA ASP A 88 -0.65 -3.12 18.42
C ASP A 88 -1.04 -2.81 19.87
N GLY A 89 -2.10 -3.47 20.36
CA GLY A 89 -2.50 -3.42 21.77
C GLY A 89 -1.59 -4.29 22.64
N ASN A 90 -1.61 -4.05 23.95
CA ASN A 90 -1.07 -4.98 24.94
C ASN A 90 -1.79 -6.34 24.84
N MET A 91 -1.16 -7.37 25.38
CA MET A 91 -1.41 -8.81 25.16
C MET A 91 -2.87 -9.30 25.28
N ASP A 92 -3.79 -8.53 25.88
CA ASP A 92 -5.12 -9.02 26.30
C ASP A 92 -6.30 -8.57 25.42
N ASP A 93 -6.09 -7.70 24.43
CA ASP A 93 -7.19 -7.22 23.58
C ASP A 93 -7.36 -8.06 22.28
N ILE A 94 -8.60 -8.19 21.81
CA ILE A 94 -9.02 -8.83 20.55
C ILE A 94 -8.22 -8.32 19.32
N THR A 95 -7.57 -7.16 19.44
CA THR A 95 -6.73 -6.50 18.44
C THR A 95 -5.27 -6.93 18.39
N THR A 96 -4.80 -7.75 19.33
CA THR A 96 -3.42 -8.20 19.34
C THR A 96 -3.09 -8.93 18.03
N PHE A 97 -1.91 -8.70 17.48
CA PHE A 97 -1.37 -9.46 16.33
C PHE A 97 -1.52 -10.98 16.48
N TYR A 98 -1.51 -11.48 17.72
CA TYR A 98 -1.72 -12.88 18.07
C TYR A 98 -3.14 -13.39 17.76
N ASN A 99 -4.16 -12.53 17.73
CA ASN A 99 -5.54 -12.91 17.40
C ASN A 99 -5.83 -13.05 15.91
N PHE A 100 -4.98 -12.54 15.02
CA PHE A 100 -5.12 -12.87 13.59
C PHE A 100 -4.95 -14.37 13.40
N GLN A 101 -5.94 -15.03 12.82
CA GLN A 101 -5.84 -16.43 12.47
C GLN A 101 -5.29 -16.56 11.05
N GLU A 102 -4.58 -17.65 10.80
CA GLU A 102 -4.27 -18.04 9.43
C GLU A 102 -5.59 -18.27 8.69
N ASN A 103 -5.66 -17.83 7.44
CA ASN A 103 -6.86 -17.83 6.61
C ASN A 103 -7.92 -16.76 6.93
N ASP A 104 -7.66 -15.82 7.84
CA ASP A 104 -8.57 -14.70 8.06
C ASP A 104 -8.71 -13.81 6.83
N GLU A 105 -9.94 -13.36 6.58
CA GLU A 105 -10.21 -12.37 5.55
C GLU A 105 -9.88 -10.96 6.05
N VAL A 106 -9.04 -10.25 5.30
CA VAL A 106 -8.57 -8.90 5.65
C VAL A 106 -8.78 -7.91 4.53
N LEU A 107 -9.11 -6.67 4.90
CA LEU A 107 -9.12 -5.53 3.99
C LEU A 107 -7.81 -4.76 4.11
N VAL A 108 -7.09 -4.65 3.00
CA VAL A 108 -5.79 -3.99 2.93
C VAL A 108 -5.91 -2.66 2.16
N SER A 109 -5.20 -1.63 2.64
CA SER A 109 -5.10 -0.32 1.99
C SER A 109 -3.64 0.08 1.78
N GLY A 110 -3.41 1.05 0.88
CA GLY A 110 -2.10 1.67 0.74
C GLY A 110 -1.67 2.45 2.00
N PHE A 111 -0.38 2.48 2.27
CA PHE A 111 0.16 3.08 3.50
C PHE A 111 0.36 4.61 3.45
N GLY A 112 0.00 5.27 2.33
CA GLY A 112 0.06 6.74 2.14
C GLY A 112 1.22 7.24 1.28
N ARG A 113 2.31 6.46 1.22
CA ARG A 113 3.49 6.52 0.31
C ARG A 113 3.32 6.71 -1.20
N SER A 114 2.12 6.76 -1.78
CA SER A 114 1.91 6.59 -3.24
C SER A 114 2.62 5.35 -3.86
N GLY A 115 2.68 4.26 -3.10
CA GLY A 115 3.39 3.03 -3.47
C GLY A 115 4.82 2.91 -2.92
N HIS A 116 5.28 3.86 -2.12
CA HIS A 116 6.53 3.75 -1.36
C HIS A 116 6.28 3.21 0.06
N ALA A 117 7.31 2.56 0.62
CA ALA A 117 7.32 2.18 2.02
C ALA A 117 7.34 3.44 2.92
N VAL A 118 6.80 3.31 4.12
CA VAL A 118 6.62 4.43 5.06
C VAL A 118 7.38 4.15 6.34
N GLY A 119 7.98 5.21 6.90
CA GLY A 119 8.67 5.16 8.17
C GLY A 119 9.90 4.26 8.13
N ASP A 120 10.11 3.58 9.25
CA ASP A 120 11.21 2.67 9.53
C ASP A 120 10.96 1.25 9.02
N ILE A 121 9.80 0.96 8.41
CA ILE A 121 9.45 -0.40 7.98
C ILE A 121 10.01 -0.66 6.56
N PRO A 122 11.00 -1.55 6.38
CA PRO A 122 11.53 -1.87 5.06
C PRO A 122 10.52 -2.67 4.23
N GLY A 123 10.36 -2.32 2.95
CA GLY A 123 9.57 -3.10 1.99
C GLY A 123 8.05 -3.10 2.16
N VAL A 124 7.52 -2.64 3.30
CA VAL A 124 6.08 -2.65 3.58
C VAL A 124 5.40 -1.40 3.06
N ARG A 125 4.47 -1.58 2.12
CA ARG A 125 3.77 -0.51 1.39
C ARG A 125 2.28 -0.40 1.73
N PHE A 126 1.78 -1.34 2.52
CA PHE A 126 0.35 -1.54 2.75
C PHE A 126 0.07 -1.68 4.26
N LYS A 127 -1.17 -1.40 4.66
CA LYS A 127 -1.67 -1.66 6.02
C LYS A 127 -2.99 -2.40 6.01
N VAL A 128 -3.24 -3.14 7.08
CA VAL A 128 -4.55 -3.72 7.36
C VAL A 128 -5.50 -2.65 7.89
N VAL A 129 -6.77 -2.72 7.48
CA VAL A 129 -7.84 -1.79 7.88
C VAL A 129 -9.00 -2.53 8.57
N LYS A 130 -9.35 -3.71 8.06
CA LYS A 130 -10.42 -4.55 8.59
C LYS A 130 -9.96 -6.00 8.65
N VAL A 131 -10.57 -6.75 9.57
CA VAL A 131 -10.42 -8.20 9.76
C VAL A 131 -11.82 -8.76 9.94
N ALA A 132 -12.14 -9.86 9.26
CA ALA A 132 -13.45 -10.51 9.35
C ALA A 132 -14.62 -9.51 9.23
N ASN A 133 -14.58 -8.64 8.21
CA ASN A 133 -15.52 -7.54 7.96
C ASN A 133 -15.65 -6.46 9.07
N THR A 134 -14.86 -6.55 10.13
CA THR A 134 -14.87 -5.61 11.26
C THR A 134 -13.66 -4.69 11.20
N SER A 135 -13.85 -3.41 11.53
CA SER A 135 -12.73 -2.45 11.52
C SER A 135 -11.76 -2.70 12.65
N LEU A 136 -10.46 -2.70 12.35
CA LEU A 136 -9.41 -2.82 13.37
C LEU A 136 -9.50 -1.73 14.44
N LEU A 137 -9.85 -0.50 14.06
CA LEU A 137 -9.99 0.59 15.02
C LEU A 137 -11.18 0.38 15.97
N ALA A 138 -12.26 -0.25 15.49
CA ALA A 138 -13.43 -0.55 16.30
C ALA A 138 -13.13 -1.69 17.29
N LEU A 139 -12.38 -2.70 16.84
CA LEU A 139 -11.86 -3.77 17.70
C LEU A 139 -10.89 -3.21 18.75
N PHE A 140 -9.96 -2.34 18.34
CA PHE A 140 -8.97 -1.70 19.22
C PHE A 140 -9.59 -0.90 20.35
N ARG A 141 -10.70 -0.22 20.07
CA ARG A 141 -11.41 0.60 21.05
C ARG A 141 -12.48 -0.19 21.83
N GLY A 142 -12.58 -1.51 21.64
CA GLY A 142 -13.62 -2.33 22.26
C GLY A 142 -15.05 -1.98 21.84
N LYS A 143 -15.25 -1.22 20.75
CA LYS A 143 -16.58 -0.81 20.27
C LYS A 143 -17.33 -1.91 19.55
N LYS A 144 -16.60 -2.90 19.04
CA LYS A 144 -17.11 -4.09 18.39
C LYS A 144 -16.29 -5.26 18.86
N GLU A 145 -16.94 -6.41 19.00
CA GLU A 145 -16.25 -7.68 19.17
C GLU A 145 -15.97 -8.32 17.82
N ARG A 146 -15.01 -9.24 17.80
CA ARG A 146 -14.77 -10.06 16.63
C ARG A 146 -15.98 -10.98 16.42
N PRO A 147 -16.53 -11.07 15.20
CA PRO A 147 -17.57 -12.04 14.92
C PRO A 147 -17.02 -13.44 15.17
N ARG A 148 -17.74 -14.23 15.97
CA ARG A 148 -17.46 -15.65 16.18
C ARG A 148 -18.09 -16.40 15.01
N SER A 149 -17.27 -17.13 14.27
CA SER A 149 -17.71 -18.17 13.33
C SER A 149 -17.60 -19.52 14.01
#